data_AF-A0A842QNI4-F1
#
_entry.id   AF-A0A842QNI4-F1
#
_cell.length_a   1.000
_cell.length_b   1.000
_cell.length_c   1.000
_cell.angle_alpha   90.00
_cell.angle_beta   90.00
_cell.angle_gamma   90.00
#
_symmetry.space_group_name_H-M   'P 1'
#
loop_
_entity.id
_entity.type
_entity.pdbx_description
1 polymer ?
#
loop_
_entity_poly.entity_id
_entity_poly.type
_entity_poly.pdbx_seq_one_letter_code
_entity_poly.pdbx_strand_id
1 'polypeptide(L)'
;MRIQKTPDLHSWKKIGDLNTALGKEFALYESPDGSKIAQVDNDMFIHLIIKEGKPVYICPKVVDALKRVAEIREYLKEKAKRPNR
;
A
#
# COMPACT_ATOMS: atom_id res chain seq x y z
N MET A 1 -10.01 -14.72 -6.22
CA MET A 1 -9.92 -13.32 -5.72
C MET A 1 -10.74 -12.43 -6.63
N ARG A 2 -11.79 -11.77 -6.12
CA ARG A 2 -12.55 -10.76 -6.89
C ARG A 2 -11.66 -9.53 -7.00
N ILE A 3 -11.20 -9.20 -8.20
CA ILE A 3 -10.50 -7.94 -8.47
C ILE A 3 -11.55 -6.83 -8.28
N GLN A 4 -11.51 -6.13 -7.14
CA GLN A 4 -12.30 -4.90 -6.99
C GLN A 4 -11.80 -3.92 -8.05
N LYS A 5 -12.70 -3.47 -8.94
CA LYS A 5 -12.40 -2.35 -9.84
C LYS A 5 -11.95 -1.17 -8.98
N THR A 6 -10.85 -0.53 -9.38
CA THR A 6 -10.39 0.71 -8.72
C THR A 6 -11.53 1.72 -8.74
N PRO A 7 -11.93 2.25 -7.58
CA PRO A 7 -13.01 3.22 -7.51
C PRO A 7 -12.61 4.51 -8.22
N ASP A 8 -13.61 5.18 -8.77
CA ASP A 8 -13.42 6.52 -9.34
C ASP A 8 -13.18 7.54 -8.22
N LEU A 9 -12.01 8.18 -8.25
CA LEU A 9 -11.58 9.15 -7.23
C LEU A 9 -12.27 10.52 -7.38
N HIS A 10 -13.00 10.79 -8.47
CA HIS A 10 -13.63 12.11 -8.70
C HIS A 10 -14.62 12.51 -7.60
N SER A 11 -15.22 11.54 -6.92
CA SER A 11 -16.13 11.80 -5.79
C SER A 11 -15.43 11.79 -4.43
N TRP A 12 -14.16 11.42 -4.36
CA TRP A 12 -13.44 11.27 -3.10
C TRP A 12 -12.80 12.60 -2.69
N LYS A 13 -12.81 12.88 -1.39
CA LYS A 13 -12.26 14.13 -0.84
C LYS A 13 -10.82 13.92 -0.43
N LYS A 14 -9.90 14.78 -0.86
CA LYS A 14 -8.54 14.80 -0.33
C LYS A 14 -8.58 15.22 1.14
N ILE A 15 -8.02 14.40 2.02
CA ILE A 15 -7.98 14.63 3.47
C ILE A 15 -6.59 14.88 4.03
N GLY A 16 -5.53 14.61 3.24
CA GLY A 16 -4.18 14.90 3.66
C GLY A 16 -3.12 14.45 2.67
N ASP A 17 -1.87 14.70 3.04
CA ASP A 17 -0.67 14.28 2.32
C ASP A 17 0.19 13.41 3.25
N LEU A 18 0.86 12.42 2.67
CA LEU A 18 1.70 11.45 3.35
C LEU A 18 3.07 11.44 2.70
N ASN A 19 4.07 11.92 3.44
CA ASN A 19 5.46 11.87 3.03
C ASN A 19 6.14 10.67 3.68
N THR A 20 6.60 9.75 2.84
CA THR A 20 7.33 8.57 3.30
C THR A 20 8.80 8.93 3.59
N ALA A 21 9.45 8.13 4.44
CA ALA A 21 10.87 8.30 4.78
C ALA A 21 11.83 8.21 3.57
N LEU A 22 11.35 7.69 2.43
CA LEU A 22 12.09 7.61 1.17
C LEU A 22 11.82 8.82 0.24
N GLY A 23 11.14 9.86 0.73
CA GLY A 23 10.82 11.05 -0.04
C GLY A 23 9.70 10.86 -1.08
N LYS A 24 8.97 9.74 -1.04
CA LYS A 24 7.76 9.60 -1.86
C LYS A 24 6.59 10.28 -1.17
N GLU A 25 5.90 11.10 -1.95
CA GLU A 25 4.68 11.79 -1.55
C GLU A 25 3.46 10.98 -2.03
N PHE A 26 2.46 10.87 -1.17
CA PHE A 26 1.16 10.30 -1.49
C PHE A 26 0.08 11.23 -0.96
N ALA A 27 -1.04 11.30 -1.64
CA ALA A 27 -2.25 11.93 -1.14
C ALA A 27 -3.17 10.88 -0.50
N LEU A 28 -3.85 11.29 0.57
CA LEU A 28 -4.89 10.52 1.21
C LEU A 28 -6.26 11.05 0.78
N TYR A 29 -7.11 10.15 0.33
CA TYR A 29 -8.47 10.44 -0.09
C TYR A 29 -9.47 9.67 0.77
N GLU A 30 -10.57 10.31 1.14
CA GLU A 30 -11.68 9.72 1.87
C GLU A 30 -12.87 9.51 0.93
N SER A 31 -13.52 8.36 1.03
CA SER A 31 -14.72 8.07 0.26
C SER A 31 -15.89 8.95 0.70
N PRO A 32 -16.89 9.21 -0.17
CA PRO A 32 -18.04 10.05 0.17
C PRO A 32 -18.81 9.62 1.43
N ASP A 33 -18.80 8.32 1.72
CA ASP A 33 -19.46 7.71 2.88
C ASP A 33 -18.58 7.67 4.16
N GLY A 34 -17.35 8.21 4.09
CA GLY A 34 -16.36 8.18 5.18
C GLY A 34 -15.86 6.79 5.58
N SER A 35 -16.25 5.74 4.85
CA SER A 35 -15.95 4.35 5.23
C SER A 35 -14.57 3.88 4.80
N LYS A 36 -13.96 4.57 3.83
CA LYS A 36 -12.71 4.14 3.20
C LYS A 36 -11.74 5.30 3.09
N ILE A 37 -10.46 4.95 3.24
CA ILE A 37 -9.34 5.84 2.96
C ILE A 37 -8.49 5.20 1.86
N ALA A 38 -8.19 5.95 0.81
CA ALA A 38 -7.31 5.56 -0.27
C ALA A 38 -5.99 6.31 -0.16
N GLN A 39 -4.89 5.60 -0.38
CA GLN A 39 -3.57 6.18 -0.61
C GLN A 39 -3.33 6.21 -2.12
N VAL A 40 -3.06 7.42 -2.62
CA VAL A 40 -2.97 7.73 -4.04
C VAL A 40 -1.64 8.44 -4.29
N ASP A 41 -0.97 8.16 -5.41
CA ASP A 41 0.22 8.92 -5.80
C ASP A 41 -0.13 10.17 -6.63
N ASN A 42 0.89 10.92 -7.03
CA ASN A 42 0.75 12.15 -7.81
C ASN A 42 0.14 11.92 -9.20
N ASP A 43 0.22 10.69 -9.74
CA ASP A 43 -0.38 10.30 -11.01
C ASP A 43 -1.83 9.82 -10.85
N MET A 44 -2.44 10.08 -9.69
CA MET A 44 -3.81 9.65 -9.32
C MET A 44 -3.98 8.12 -9.30
N PHE A 45 -2.88 7.38 -9.12
CA PHE A 45 -2.92 5.93 -9.07
C PHE A 45 -3.16 5.44 -7.64
N ILE A 46 -4.13 4.54 -7.45
CA ILE A 46 -4.47 4.00 -6.11
C ILE A 46 -3.52 2.87 -5.74
N HIS A 47 -2.77 3.05 -4.65
CA HIS A 47 -1.84 2.04 -4.12
C HIS A 47 -2.52 1.13 -3.10
N LEU A 48 -3.38 1.70 -2.26
CA LEU A 48 -3.97 1.04 -1.11
C LEU A 48 -5.34 1.63 -0.81
N ILE A 49 -6.32 0.80 -0.46
CA ILE A 49 -7.58 1.24 0.14
C ILE A 49 -7.75 0.52 1.47
N ILE A 50 -8.05 1.28 2.51
CA ILE A 50 -8.28 0.82 3.87
C ILE A 50 -9.75 1.04 4.21
N LYS A 51 -10.37 0.04 4.83
CA LYS A 51 -11.69 0.12 5.48
C LYS A 51 -11.56 -0.42 6.90
N GLU A 52 -11.99 0.35 7.91
CA GLU A 52 -11.94 -0.07 9.33
C GLU A 52 -10.53 -0.56 9.76
N GLY A 53 -9.48 0.14 9.31
CA GLY A 53 -8.09 -0.20 9.61
C GLY A 53 -7.55 -1.42 8.86
N LYS A 54 -8.33 -2.08 7.99
CA LYS A 54 -7.90 -3.24 7.19
C LYS A 54 -7.76 -2.89 5.72
N PRO A 55 -6.72 -3.38 5.03
CA PRO A 55 -6.58 -3.21 3.59
C PRO A 55 -7.64 -4.03 2.84
N VAL A 56 -8.48 -3.37 2.05
CA VAL A 56 -9.50 -4.01 1.19
C VAL A 56 -9.07 -4.08 -0.27
N TYR A 57 -8.11 -3.24 -0.65
CA TYR A 57 -7.46 -3.27 -1.95
C TYR A 57 -5.98 -2.91 -1.78
N ILE A 58 -5.12 -3.62 -2.49
CA ILE A 58 -3.69 -3.33 -2.59
C ILE A 58 -3.32 -3.45 -4.07
N CYS A 59 -2.63 -2.45 -4.62
CA CYS A 59 -2.13 -2.50 -5.98
C CYS A 59 -1.23 -3.74 -6.17
N PRO A 60 -1.35 -4.50 -7.29
CA PRO A 60 -0.48 -5.63 -7.59
C PRO A 60 1.02 -5.31 -7.52
N LYS A 61 1.45 -4.13 -8.01
CA LYS A 61 2.86 -3.70 -7.94
C LYS A 61 3.34 -3.58 -6.48
N VAL A 62 2.47 -3.12 -5.58
CA VAL A 62 2.75 -3.05 -4.15
C VAL A 62 2.79 -4.45 -3.54
N VAL A 63 1.87 -5.35 -3.94
CA VAL A 63 1.89 -6.75 -3.51
C VAL A 63 3.19 -7.44 -3.90
N ASP A 64 3.64 -7.27 -5.14
CA ASP A 64 4.89 -7.88 -5.62
C ASP A 64 6.13 -7.32 -4.93
N ALA A 65 6.14 -6.01 -4.65
CA ALA A 65 7.18 -5.39 -3.84
C ALA A 65 7.22 -5.99 -2.42
N LEU A 66 6.06 -6.16 -1.78
CA LEU A 66 5.97 -6.75 -0.44
C LEU A 66 6.44 -8.21 -0.41
N LYS A 67 6.09 -9.02 -1.43
CA LYS A 67 6.60 -10.39 -1.57
C LYS A 67 8.13 -10.40 -1.67
N ARG A 68 8.69 -9.55 -2.51
CA ARG A 68 10.15 -9.46 -2.67
C ARG A 68 10.86 -9.05 -1.38
N VAL A 69 10.26 -8.15 -0.60
CA VAL A 69 10.77 -7.80 0.74
C VAL A 69 10.71 -9.00 1.70
N ALA A 70 9.65 -9.81 1.64
CA ALA A 70 9.55 -11.03 2.44
C ALA A 70 10.64 -12.05 2.08
N GLU A 71 10.85 -12.30 0.79
CA GLU A 71 11.91 -13.19 0.29
C GLU A 71 13.30 -12.73 0.73
N ILE A 72 13.60 -11.43 0.62
CA ILE A 72 14.87 -10.87 1.09
C ILE A 72 15.03 -11.08 2.59
N ARG A 73 13.97 -10.87 3.38
CA ARG A 73 14.00 -11.10 4.83
C ARG A 73 14.28 -12.57 5.17
N GLU A 74 13.68 -13.50 4.45
CA GLU A 74 13.95 -14.93 4.64
C GLU A 74 15.39 -15.28 4.29
N TYR A 75 15.86 -14.86 3.11
CA TYR A 75 17.25 -15.04 2.69
C TYR A 75 18.25 -14.50 3.71
N LEU A 76 18.01 -13.28 4.22
CA LEU A 76 18.88 -12.66 5.24
C LEU A 76 18.84 -13.43 6.56
N LYS A 77 17.68 -13.95 6.98
CA LYS A 77 17.59 -14.81 8.18
C LYS A 77 18.38 -16.09 8.01
N GLU A 78 18.33 -16.72 6.85
CA GLU A 78 19.09 -17.95 6.55
C GLU A 78 20.60 -17.68 6.53
N LYS A 79 21.04 -16.59 5.88
CA LYS A 79 22.45 -16.20 5.86
C LYS A 79 22.97 -15.72 7.21
N ALA A 80 22.11 -15.16 8.06
CA ALA A 80 22.45 -14.75 9.42
C ALA A 80 22.59 -15.93 10.40
N LYS A 81 22.08 -17.12 10.06
CA LYS A 81 22.43 -18.35 10.80
C LYS A 81 23.91 -18.67 10.52
N ARG A 82 24.79 -18.22 11.42
CA ARG A 82 26.22 -18.56 11.42
C ARG A 82 26.39 -20.09 11.27
N PRO A 83 27.41 -20.58 10.55
CA PRO A 83 27.77 -21.99 10.64
C PRO A 83 28.07 -22.30 12.12
N ASN A 84 27.47 -23.38 12.64
CA ASN A 84 27.77 -23.88 13.98
C ASN A 84 29.31 -24.00 14.10
N ARG A 85 29.86 -23.31 15.08
CA ARG A 85 31.27 -23.46 15.50
C ARG A 85 31.37 -24.63 16.45
#